data_AF-A0A4Q5QGC5-F1
#
_entry.id   AF-A0A4Q5QGC5-F1
#
_cell.length_a   1.000
_cell.length_b   1.000
_cell.length_c   1.000
_cell.angle_alpha   90.00
_cell.angle_beta   90.00
_cell.angle_gamma   90.00
#
_symmetry.space_group_name_H-M   'P 1'
#
loop_
_entity.id
_entity.type
_entity.pdbx_description
1 polymer ?
#
loop_
_entity_poly.entity_id
_entity_poly.type
_entity_poly.pdbx_seq_one_letter_code
_entity_poly.pdbx_strand_id
1 'polypeptide(L)' 'MESIIVEVNEVYAKIWQNASSEKKEQLAKSIEILINKSDTESTNEFWQFVETINQKAAANGLTEQELNRILSEK' A
#
# COMPACT_ATOMS: atom_id res chain seq x y z
N MET A 1 -16.41 23.77 -1.56
CA MET A 1 -16.27 22.40 -1.05
C MET A 1 -16.34 21.49 -2.25
N GLU A 2 -15.33 20.66 -2.45
CA GLU A 2 -15.32 19.65 -3.51
C GLU A 2 -15.68 18.30 -2.91
N SER A 3 -16.28 17.43 -3.71
CA SER A 3 -16.80 16.13 -3.26
C SER A 3 -16.25 15.00 -4.12
N ILE A 4 -15.77 13.95 -3.47
CA ILE A 4 -15.42 12.68 -4.12
C ILE A 4 -16.59 11.70 -4.02
N ILE A 5 -16.85 10.96 -5.10
CA ILE A 5 -17.81 9.86 -5.12
C ILE A 5 -17.01 8.57 -5.30
N VAL A 6 -17.16 7.65 -4.36
CA VAL A 6 -16.51 6.34 -4.39
C VAL A 6 -17.58 5.27 -4.58
N GLU A 7 -17.47 4.53 -5.68
CA GLU A 7 -18.34 3.38 -5.92
C GLU A 7 -17.80 2.18 -5.12
N VAL A 8 -18.68 1.58 -4.32
CA VAL A 8 -18.39 0.41 -3.51
C VAL A 8 -19.45 -0.66 -3.77
N ASN A 9 -19.16 -1.91 -3.40
CA ASN A 9 -20.17 -2.96 -3.51
C ASN A 9 -21.41 -2.66 -2.64
N GLU A 10 -22.53 -3.29 -2.98
CA GLU A 10 -23.81 -3.08 -2.31
C GLU A 10 -23.77 -3.40 -0.81
N VAL A 11 -23.02 -4.43 -0.40
CA VAL A 11 -22.88 -4.84 0.99
C VAL A 11 -22.27 -3.70 1.82
N TYR A 12 -21.18 -3.11 1.34
CA TYR A 12 -20.50 -2.01 2.03
C TYR A 12 -21.30 -0.71 1.96
N ALA A 13 -22.02 -0.46 0.88
CA ALA A 13 -22.95 0.67 0.78
C ALA A 13 -24.03 0.61 1.87
N LYS A 14 -24.62 -0.57 2.10
CA LYS A 14 -25.62 -0.78 3.17
C LYS A 14 -25.02 -0.61 4.57
N ILE A 15 -23.79 -1.10 4.78
CA ILE A 15 -23.07 -0.89 6.05
C ILE A 15 -22.83 0.61 6.28
N TRP A 16 -22.40 1.34 5.24
CA TRP A 16 -22.17 2.78 5.31
C TRP A 16 -23.43 3.57 5.61
N GLN A 17 -24.55 3.26 4.97
CA GLN A 17 -25.82 3.93 5.22
C GLN A 17 -26.21 3.90 6.70
N ASN A 18 -26.01 2.76 7.35
CA ASN A 18 -26.34 2.53 8.76
C ASN A 18 -25.24 2.93 9.75
N ALA A 19 -24.07 3.39 9.28
CA ALA A 19 -22.98 3.80 10.17
C ALA A 19 -23.29 5.12 10.88
N SER A 20 -22.82 5.23 12.13
CA SER A 20 -22.90 6.48 12.91
C SER A 20 -22.09 7.59 12.26
N SER A 21 -22.46 8.85 12.54
CA SER A 21 -21.74 10.03 12.02
C SER A 21 -20.25 10.01 12.40
N GLU A 22 -19.92 9.56 13.61
CA GLU A 22 -18.54 9.43 14.07
C GLU A 22 -17.73 8.45 13.20
N LYS A 23 -18.29 7.26 12.91
CA LYS A 23 -17.63 6.27 12.03
C LYS A 23 -17.47 6.81 10.61
N LYS A 24 -18.46 7.57 10.13
CA LYS A 24 -18.40 8.19 8.81
C LYS A 24 -17.28 9.22 8.73
N GLU A 25 -17.14 10.06 9.76
CA GLU A 25 -16.08 11.06 9.85
C GLU A 25 -14.69 10.42 9.96
N GLN A 26 -14.54 9.37 10.78
CA GLN A 26 -13.29 8.62 10.90
C GLN A 26 -12.85 8.00 9.56
N LEU A 27 -13.80 7.43 8.80
CA LEU A 27 -13.48 6.88 7.50
C LEU A 27 -13.12 7.98 6.50
N ALA A 28 -13.84 9.11 6.50
CA ALA A 28 -13.52 10.25 5.63
C ALA A 28 -12.10 10.77 5.87
N LYS A 29 -11.71 10.98 7.14
CA LYS A 29 -10.33 11.35 7.51
C LYS A 29 -9.29 10.32 7.06
N SER A 30 -9.64 9.03 7.15
CA SER A 30 -8.76 7.95 6.70
C SER A 30 -8.56 7.98 5.18
N ILE A 31 -9.63 8.27 4.43
CA ILE A 31 -9.58 8.43 2.96
C ILE A 31 -8.75 9.67 2.59
N GLU A 32 -8.89 10.79 3.29
CA GLU A 32 -8.06 12.00 3.07
C GLU A 32 -6.56 11.70 3.26
N ILE A 33 -6.20 10.97 4.32
CA ILE A 33 -4.81 10.56 4.56
C ILE A 33 -4.32 9.64 3.43
N LEU A 34 -5.14 8.69 2.99
CA LEU A 34 -4.78 7.78 1.90
C LEU A 34 -4.59 8.52 0.57
N ILE A 35 -5.45 9.49 0.25
CA ILE A 35 -5.30 10.32 -0.95
C ILE A 35 -3.99 11.10 -0.89
N ASN A 36 -3.71 11.75 0.24
CA ASN A 36 -2.48 12.52 0.43
C ASN A 36 -1.22 11.65 0.31
N LYS A 37 -1.27 10.41 0.81
CA LYS A 37 -0.20 9.43 0.65
C LYS A 37 -0.06 8.96 -0.80
N SER A 38 -1.16 8.62 -1.47
CA SER A 38 -1.11 8.16 -2.86
C SER A 38 -0.50 9.19 -3.82
N ASP A 39 -0.65 10.48 -3.51
CA ASP A 39 -0.05 11.58 -4.28
C ASP A 39 1.46 11.75 -4.01
N THR A 40 1.94 11.32 -2.83
CA THR A 40 3.36 11.37 -2.44
C THR A 40 4.13 10.08 -2.76
N GLU A 41 3.46 8.93 -2.90
CA GLU A 41 4.10 7.61 -3.02
C GLU A 41 4.36 7.15 -4.48
N SER A 42 3.93 7.90 -5.50
CA SER A 42 3.79 7.39 -6.88
C SER A 42 5.07 7.05 -7.66
N THR A 43 6.29 7.19 -7.11
CA THR A 43 7.50 6.69 -7.79
C THR A 43 8.64 6.32 -6.84
N ASN A 44 8.72 6.95 -5.66
CA ASN A 44 9.90 6.81 -4.80
C ASN A 44 9.85 5.57 -3.89
N GLU A 45 8.65 5.17 -3.43
CA GLU A 45 8.53 4.10 -2.43
C GLU A 45 8.75 2.70 -3.00
N PHE A 46 8.39 2.46 -4.27
CA PHE A 46 8.66 1.17 -4.91
C PHE A 46 10.16 0.90 -4.99
N TRP A 47 10.95 1.87 -5.44
CA TRP A 47 12.40 1.72 -5.52
C TRP A 47 13.05 1.67 -4.13
N GLN A 48 12.56 2.44 -3.16
CA GLN A 48 13.01 2.34 -1.78
C GLN A 48 12.69 0.97 -1.16
N PHE A 49 11.54 0.38 -1.48
CA PHE A 49 11.17 -0.96 -1.04
C PHE A 49 12.08 -2.03 -1.67
N VAL A 50 12.32 -1.94 -2.98
CA VAL A 50 13.25 -2.83 -3.71
C VAL A 50 14.67 -2.70 -3.15
N GLU A 51 15.13 -1.49 -2.89
CA GLU A 51 16.45 -1.23 -2.32
C GLU A 51 16.57 -1.76 -0.88
N THR A 52 15.52 -1.59 -0.07
CA THR A 52 15.46 -2.15 1.29
C THR A 52 15.52 -3.68 1.28
N ILE A 53 14.83 -4.32 0.33
CA ILE A 53 14.88 -5.78 0.16
C ILE A 53 16.28 -6.20 -0.27
N ASN A 54 16.89 -5.52 -1.25
CA ASN A 54 18.25 -5.82 -1.71
C ASN A 54 19.28 -5.67 -0.60
N GLN A 55 19.21 -4.61 0.21
CA GLN A 55 20.11 -4.39 1.33
C GLN A 55 19.95 -5.48 2.41
N LYS A 56 18.71 -5.88 2.72
CA LYS A 56 18.44 -6.98 3.66
C LYS A 56 18.88 -8.34 3.10
N ALA A 57 18.71 -8.58 1.81
CA ALA A 57 19.15 -9.80 1.15
C ALA A 57 20.68 -9.92 1.16
N ALA A 58 21.39 -8.84 0.82
CA ALA A 58 22.85 -8.76 0.90
C ALA A 58 23.37 -8.93 2.34
N ALA A 59 22.73 -8.29 3.32
CA ALA A 59 23.10 -8.42 4.74
C ALA A 59 22.89 -9.84 5.29
N ASN A 60 21.95 -10.61 4.71
CA ASN A 60 21.69 -12.01 5.08
C ASN A 60 22.46 -13.02 4.21
N GLY A 61 23.46 -12.59 3.44
CA GLY A 61 24.34 -13.47 2.67
C GLY A 61 23.80 -13.91 1.30
N LEU A 62 22.64 -13.38 0.90
CA LEU A 62 22.06 -13.61 -0.44
C LEU A 62 22.75 -12.67 -1.44
N THR A 63 24.02 -12.97 -1.71
CA THR A 63 24.81 -12.27 -2.71
C THR A 63 24.41 -12.73 -4.11
N GLU A 64 24.77 -11.97 -5.14
CA GLU A 64 24.54 -12.34 -6.53
C GLU A 64 25.12 -13.72 -6.88
N GLN A 65 26.20 -14.15 -6.21
CA GLN A 65 26.76 -15.50 -6.31
C GLN A 65 25.82 -16.58 -5.74
N GLU A 66 25.17 -16.31 -4.62
CA GLU A 66 24.26 -17.25 -3.96
C GLU A 66 22.91 -17.35 -4.67
N LEU A 67 22.42 -16.24 -5.19
CA LEU A 67 21.25 -16.20 -6.06
C LEU A 67 21.52 -17.01 -7.35
N ASN A 68 22.70 -16.81 -7.96
CA ASN A 68 23.10 -17.59 -9.12
C ASN A 68 23.25 -19.08 -8.79
N ARG A 69 23.77 -19.45 -7.61
CA ARG A 69 23.86 -20.85 -7.15
C ARG A 69 22.48 -21.51 -7.07
N ILE A 70 21.50 -20.83 -6.46
CA ILE A 70 20.11 -21.33 -6.36
C ILE A 70 19.46 -21.47 -7.75
N LEU A 71 19.72 -20.53 -8.66
CA LEU A 71 19.13 -20.54 -10.01
C LEU A 71 19.85 -21.50 -10.98
N SER A 72 21.08 -21.92 -10.67
CA SER A 72 21.88 -22.84 -11.48
C SER A 72 21.90 -24.28 -10.96
N GLU A 73 21.36 -24.56 -9.77
CA GLU A 73 20.95 -25.92 -9.39
C GLU A 73 19.74 -26.34 -10.23
N LYS A 74 20.03 -26.98 -11.37
CA LYS A 74 19.09 -27.63 -12.27
C LYS A 74 19.31 -29.14 -12.28
#